data_AF-A0A3N9UZ30-F1
#
_entry.id   AF-A0A3N9UZ30-F1
#
_cell.length_a   1.000
_cell.length_b   1.000
_cell.length_c   1.000
_cell.angle_alpha   90.00
_cell.angle_beta   90.00
_cell.angle_gamma   90.00
#
_symmetry.space_group_name_H-M   'P 1'
#
loop_
_entity.id
_entity.type
_entity.pdbx_description
1 polymer ?
#
loop_
_entity_poly.entity_id
_entity_poly.type
_entity_poly.pdbx_seq_one_letter_code
_entity_poly.pdbx_strand_id
1 'polypeptide(L)'
;MIITPQAEETTDLWYLMSSYEDQKITTDDLADFLTAHGYQAAPHENYVIANVPGKKLYLVPNGASPGLADIYLIPPGKTGENANIDKLHDGISSNDAPNLIRVPGSLDIKKEVTYTKTNNREFTNVVRKAALFPITPYGMCFEGSKRMGRIYADLGYNVMYMYNPDDPKGQGHEWILVKDEAAENTWQAVDSYYGTMDMTDYYYAPYSFPKHDDINLIMPQLIV
;
A
#
# COMPACT_ATOMS: atom_id res chain seq x y z
N MET A 1 3.72 -8.97 31.56
CA MET A 1 2.79 -8.01 30.95
C MET A 1 3.28 -7.80 29.53
N ILE A 2 2.67 -8.47 28.56
CA ILE A 2 3.06 -8.35 27.15
C ILE A 2 2.35 -7.09 26.64
N ILE A 3 3.14 -6.06 26.32
CA ILE A 3 2.63 -4.88 25.64
C ILE A 3 2.62 -5.27 24.16
N THR A 4 1.47 -5.69 23.63
CA THR A 4 1.32 -5.84 22.17
C THR A 4 1.51 -4.45 21.56
N PRO A 5 2.40 -4.26 20.58
CA PRO A 5 2.64 -2.96 19.97
C PRO A 5 1.34 -2.41 19.37
N GLN A 6 0.96 -1.21 19.76
CA GLN A 6 -0.21 -0.47 19.25
C GLN A 6 -0.28 -0.36 17.71
N ALA A 7 0.86 -0.52 17.03
CA ALA A 7 0.96 -0.57 15.58
C ALA A 7 0.44 -1.89 15.00
N GLU A 8 0.72 -3.03 15.65
CA GLU A 8 0.30 -4.36 15.18
C GLU A 8 -1.22 -4.48 15.15
N GLU A 9 -1.93 -4.13 16.24
CA GLU A 9 -3.39 -4.28 16.27
C GLU A 9 -4.14 -3.31 15.33
N THR A 10 -3.54 -2.16 14.99
CA THR A 10 -4.15 -1.26 13.98
C THR A 10 -3.92 -1.78 12.57
N THR A 11 -2.75 -2.39 12.33
CA THR A 11 -2.42 -3.06 11.06
C THR A 11 -3.26 -4.32 10.87
N ASP A 12 -3.48 -5.11 11.91
CA ASP A 12 -4.32 -6.32 11.88
C ASP A 12 -5.79 -5.98 11.64
N LEU A 13 -6.30 -4.91 12.26
CA LEU A 13 -7.66 -4.43 12.00
C LEU A 13 -7.80 -4.00 10.53
N TRP A 14 -6.80 -3.30 10.01
CA TRP A 14 -6.81 -2.88 8.60
C TRP A 14 -6.79 -4.08 7.65
N TYR A 15 -5.93 -5.08 7.90
CA TYR A 15 -5.92 -6.33 7.13
C TYR A 15 -7.28 -7.02 7.17
N LEU A 16 -7.90 -7.08 8.34
CA LEU A 16 -9.22 -7.67 8.51
C LEU A 16 -10.31 -6.91 7.73
N MET A 17 -10.24 -5.58 7.67
CA MET A 17 -11.20 -4.78 6.89
C MET A 17 -10.99 -4.92 5.38
N SER A 18 -9.75 -5.12 4.94
CA SER A 18 -9.42 -5.27 3.52
C SER A 18 -9.52 -6.70 3.00
N SER A 19 -9.58 -7.72 3.86
CA SER A 19 -9.63 -9.13 3.46
C SER A 19 -11.02 -9.65 3.11
N TYR A 20 -12.07 -8.84 3.27
CA TYR A 20 -13.45 -9.22 3.02
C TYR A 20 -14.18 -8.14 2.21
N GLU A 21 -15.06 -8.59 1.34
CA GLU A 21 -15.87 -7.76 0.46
C GLU A 21 -17.34 -8.09 0.69
N ASP A 22 -18.12 -7.13 1.17
CA ASP A 22 -19.58 -7.28 1.31
C ASP A 22 -20.28 -5.95 1.01
N GLN A 23 -20.85 -5.89 -0.19
CA GLN A 23 -21.53 -4.69 -0.69
C GLN A 23 -22.79 -4.31 0.09
N LYS A 24 -23.31 -5.23 0.90
CA LYS A 24 -24.53 -5.04 1.67
C LYS A 24 -24.26 -4.96 3.16
N ILE A 25 -23.00 -4.96 3.58
CA ILE A 25 -22.65 -4.90 5.00
C ILE A 25 -23.25 -3.65 5.64
N THR A 26 -24.05 -3.85 6.68
CA THR A 26 -24.62 -2.76 7.46
C THR A 26 -23.71 -2.38 8.62
N THR A 27 -24.00 -1.25 9.27
CA THR A 27 -23.28 -0.84 10.49
C THR A 27 -23.36 -1.90 11.58
N ASP A 28 -24.50 -2.57 11.72
CA ASP A 28 -24.70 -3.62 12.73
C ASP A 28 -23.91 -4.88 12.36
N ASP A 29 -23.97 -5.31 11.10
CA ASP A 29 -23.20 -6.46 10.60
C ASP A 29 -21.68 -6.25 10.78
N LEU A 30 -21.19 -5.03 10.50
CA LEU A 30 -19.79 -4.67 10.67
C LEU A 30 -19.36 -4.70 12.15
N ALA A 31 -20.22 -4.24 13.06
CA ALA A 31 -19.93 -4.28 14.49
C ALA A 31 -19.89 -5.71 15.04
N ASP A 32 -20.82 -6.56 14.61
CA ASP A 32 -20.85 -7.98 14.96
C ASP A 32 -19.64 -8.71 14.39
N PHE A 33 -19.27 -8.42 13.15
CA PHE A 33 -18.08 -8.96 12.50
C PHE A 33 -16.81 -8.61 13.28
N LEU A 34 -16.61 -7.34 13.65
CA LEU A 34 -15.46 -6.90 14.43
C LEU A 34 -15.43 -7.55 15.83
N THR A 35 -16.59 -7.67 16.47
CA THR A 35 -16.72 -8.33 17.77
C THR A 35 -16.36 -9.81 17.71
N ALA A 36 -16.79 -10.50 16.65
CA ALA A 36 -16.44 -11.90 16.40
C ALA A 36 -14.93 -12.10 16.19
N HIS A 37 -14.22 -11.06 15.72
CA HIS A 37 -12.77 -11.06 15.54
C HIS A 37 -11.99 -10.48 16.73
N GLY A 38 -12.64 -10.30 17.89
CA GLY A 38 -11.98 -9.93 19.14
C GLY A 38 -11.83 -8.43 19.37
N TYR A 39 -12.36 -7.57 18.49
CA TYR A 39 -12.39 -6.13 18.68
C TYR A 39 -13.58 -5.71 19.55
N GLN A 40 -13.39 -4.77 20.46
CA GLN A 40 -14.52 -4.17 21.16
C GLN A 40 -15.19 -3.15 20.23
N ALA A 41 -16.22 -3.59 19.51
CA ALA A 41 -16.94 -2.78 18.53
C ALA A 41 -18.39 -2.54 18.95
N ALA A 42 -18.92 -1.36 18.62
CA ALA A 42 -20.32 -1.00 18.85
C ALA A 42 -20.86 -0.17 17.68
N PRO A 43 -22.03 -0.51 17.14
CA PRO A 43 -22.62 0.25 16.03
C PRO A 43 -23.14 1.60 16.50
N HIS A 44 -23.13 2.58 15.61
CA HIS A 44 -23.64 3.93 15.85
C HIS A 44 -24.18 4.54 14.56
N GLU A 45 -25.50 4.52 14.36
CA GLU A 45 -26.22 5.07 13.19
C GLU A 45 -25.58 4.70 11.82
N ASN A 46 -24.58 5.45 11.38
CA ASN A 46 -23.87 5.30 10.11
C ASN A 46 -22.38 4.91 10.21
N TYR A 47 -21.87 4.57 11.40
CA TYR A 47 -20.50 4.08 11.60
C TYR A 47 -20.40 3.15 12.81
N VAL A 48 -19.34 2.36 12.87
CA VAL A 48 -19.00 1.50 14.01
C VAL A 48 -17.88 2.17 14.80
N ILE A 49 -17.99 2.11 16.11
CA ILE A 49 -16.92 2.51 17.02
C ILE A 49 -16.14 1.25 17.38
N ALA A 50 -14.85 1.20 17.08
CA ALA A 50 -13.95 0.14 17.55
C ALA A 50 -12.93 0.70 18.53
N ASN A 51 -12.82 0.08 19.70
CA ASN A 51 -11.73 0.38 20.64
C ASN A 51 -10.57 -0.57 20.38
N VAL A 52 -9.40 -0.01 20.11
CA VAL A 52 -8.12 -0.73 20.10
C VAL A 52 -7.20 -0.10 21.16
N PRO A 53 -6.16 -0.78 21.65
CA PRO A 53 -5.29 -0.27 22.71
C PRO A 53 -4.81 1.16 22.44
N GLY A 54 -5.19 2.06 23.34
CA GLY A 54 -4.80 3.46 23.32
C GLY A 54 -5.49 4.35 22.27
N LYS A 55 -6.50 3.88 21.53
CA LYS A 55 -7.27 4.75 20.61
C LYS A 55 -8.69 4.24 20.32
N LYS A 56 -9.55 5.17 19.95
CA LYS A 56 -10.91 4.90 19.46
C LYS A 56 -10.93 5.15 17.95
N LEU A 57 -11.42 4.17 17.20
CA LEU A 57 -11.55 4.23 15.75
C LEU A 57 -13.03 4.24 15.36
N TYR A 58 -13.31 4.82 14.20
CA TYR A 58 -14.65 4.99 13.66
C TYR A 58 -14.66 4.38 12.26
N LEU A 59 -15.49 3.37 12.02
CA LEU A 59 -15.47 2.59 10.78
C LEU A 59 -16.79 2.78 10.03
N VAL A 60 -16.74 3.17 8.75
CA VAL A 60 -17.94 3.39 7.92
C VAL A 60 -18.01 2.27 6.89
N PRO A 61 -19.10 1.50 6.80
CA PRO A 61 -19.29 0.49 5.76
C PRO A 61 -19.02 1.05 4.34
N ASN A 62 -18.23 0.34 3.55
CA ASN A 62 -17.80 0.79 2.22
C ASN A 62 -18.80 0.47 1.11
N GLY A 63 -19.78 -0.39 1.38
CA GLY A 63 -20.81 -0.78 0.42
C GLY A 63 -20.17 -1.29 -0.88
N ALA A 64 -20.51 -0.70 -2.01
CA ALA A 64 -19.99 -1.12 -3.32
C ALA A 64 -18.49 -0.78 -3.56
N SER A 65 -17.85 -0.03 -2.67
CA SER A 65 -16.40 0.24 -2.72
C SER A 65 -15.60 -0.93 -2.13
N PRO A 66 -14.32 -1.13 -2.52
CA PRO A 66 -13.48 -2.19 -1.97
C PRO A 66 -13.31 -2.14 -0.44
N GLY A 67 -13.17 -3.33 0.15
CA GLY A 67 -13.06 -3.56 1.59
C GLY A 67 -14.40 -3.44 2.33
N LEU A 68 -14.44 -3.89 3.59
CA LEU A 68 -15.65 -3.82 4.41
C LEU A 68 -15.97 -2.40 4.89
N ALA A 69 -14.95 -1.61 5.23
CA ALA A 69 -15.14 -0.30 5.85
C ALA A 69 -13.92 0.63 5.76
N ASP A 70 -14.21 1.92 5.67
CA ASP A 70 -13.25 3.03 5.81
C ASP A 70 -13.04 3.37 7.29
N ILE A 71 -11.80 3.70 7.70
CA ILE A 71 -11.43 3.92 9.10
C ILE A 71 -11.07 5.40 9.36
N TYR A 72 -11.65 5.98 10.41
CA TYR A 72 -11.51 7.38 10.84
C TYR A 72 -11.06 7.48 12.32
N LEU A 73 -10.36 8.57 12.67
CA LEU A 73 -9.90 8.87 14.05
C LEU A 73 -10.88 9.74 14.84
N ILE A 74 -11.84 10.35 14.14
CA ILE A 74 -12.91 11.13 14.73
C ILE A 74 -14.25 10.66 14.15
N PRO A 75 -15.37 10.88 14.85
CA PRO A 75 -16.67 10.48 14.33
C PRO A 75 -16.99 11.21 13.02
N PRO A 76 -17.46 10.51 11.98
CA PRO A 76 -17.97 11.17 10.79
C PRO A 76 -19.14 12.09 11.16
N GLY A 77 -19.16 13.31 10.58
CA GLY A 77 -20.21 14.32 10.81
C GLY A 77 -20.00 15.31 11.96
N LYS A 78 -18.84 15.34 12.63
CA LYS A 78 -18.54 16.34 13.70
C LYS A 78 -17.73 17.57 13.30
N THR A 79 -17.36 17.70 12.03
CA THR A 79 -16.94 19.00 11.45
C THR A 79 -18.14 19.59 10.71
N GLY A 80 -18.46 20.86 10.98
CA GLY A 80 -19.71 21.51 10.61
C GLY A 80 -20.20 21.26 9.17
N GLU A 81 -21.53 21.12 9.07
CA GLU A 81 -22.41 21.35 7.93
C GLU A 81 -21.79 21.28 6.51
N ASN A 82 -22.19 20.25 5.76
CA ASN A 82 -22.06 20.15 4.30
C ASN A 82 -20.64 19.98 3.74
N ALA A 83 -19.81 19.11 4.33
CA ALA A 83 -18.71 18.55 3.56
C ALA A 83 -19.29 17.57 2.53
N ASN A 84 -19.44 18.05 1.29
CA ASN A 84 -19.62 17.21 0.12
C ASN A 84 -18.77 15.94 0.28
N ILE A 85 -19.44 14.79 0.19
CA ILE A 85 -18.80 13.49 0.07
C ILE A 85 -18.24 13.43 -1.36
N ASP A 86 -17.31 14.33 -1.67
CA ASP A 86 -16.52 14.24 -2.89
C ASP A 86 -15.63 13.02 -2.71
N LYS A 87 -16.10 11.91 -3.27
CA LYS A 87 -15.26 10.76 -3.58
C LYS A 87 -14.01 11.30 -4.27
N LEU A 88 -12.84 11.10 -3.67
CA LEU A 88 -11.56 11.32 -4.33
C LEU A 88 -11.36 10.23 -5.40
N HIS A 89 -12.12 10.32 -6.48
CA HIS A 89 -11.69 9.84 -7.79
C HIS A 89 -10.88 10.97 -8.42
N ASP A 90 -9.59 10.69 -8.63
CA ASP A 90 -8.63 11.44 -9.44
C ASP A 90 -8.39 12.93 -9.12
N GLY A 91 -7.13 13.25 -8.83
CA GLY A 91 -6.61 14.61 -9.00
C GLY A 91 -6.70 15.53 -7.78
N ILE A 92 -5.54 16.04 -7.40
CA ILE A 92 -5.24 16.95 -6.28
C ILE A 92 -6.16 18.20 -6.20
N SER A 93 -6.72 18.47 -5.01
CA SER A 93 -6.55 19.73 -4.22
C SER A 93 -7.74 20.00 -3.28
N SER A 94 -7.52 19.99 -1.98
CA SER A 94 -8.08 21.02 -1.08
C SER A 94 -7.36 20.98 0.26
N ASN A 95 -6.99 22.15 0.75
CA ASN A 95 -6.29 22.37 2.01
C ASN A 95 -7.21 22.25 3.25
N ASP A 96 -8.29 21.44 3.21
CA ASP A 96 -9.32 21.44 4.26
C ASP A 96 -9.90 20.05 4.66
N ALA A 97 -9.18 18.94 4.48
CA ALA A 97 -9.61 17.63 5.00
C ALA A 97 -8.79 17.16 6.21
N PRO A 98 -9.01 17.70 7.44
CA PRO A 98 -8.14 17.38 8.58
C PRO A 98 -8.37 16.01 9.23
N ASN A 99 -9.27 15.14 8.73
CA ASN A 99 -9.85 14.09 9.58
C ASN A 99 -9.92 12.65 9.01
N LEU A 100 -9.24 12.36 7.90
CA LEU A 100 -9.00 10.96 7.50
C LEU A 100 -7.77 10.42 8.24
N ILE A 101 -7.81 9.18 8.74
CA ILE A 101 -6.56 8.49 9.04
C ILE A 101 -5.89 8.20 7.70
N ARG A 102 -4.92 9.04 7.34
CA ARG A 102 -3.86 8.60 6.44
C ARG A 102 -2.99 7.64 7.24
N VAL A 103 -2.98 6.37 6.85
CA VAL A 103 -2.08 5.35 7.41
C VAL A 103 -0.65 5.88 7.33
N PRO A 104 0.21 5.69 8.35
CA PRO A 104 1.66 5.82 8.21
C PRO A 104 2.19 4.76 7.21
N GLY A 105 1.94 4.99 5.93
CA GLY A 105 2.21 4.08 4.80
C GLY A 105 1.51 4.53 3.50
N SER A 106 0.34 5.20 3.59
CA SER A 106 -0.39 5.66 2.40
C SER A 106 0.10 6.98 1.80
N LEU A 107 1.06 7.67 2.44
CA LEU A 107 1.64 8.92 1.93
C LEU A 107 2.71 8.69 0.86
N ASP A 108 3.29 7.50 0.82
CA ASP A 108 4.41 7.21 -0.08
C ASP A 108 4.00 6.39 -1.31
N ILE A 109 2.73 5.97 -1.40
CA ILE A 109 2.19 5.42 -2.66
C ILE A 109 2.04 6.58 -3.63
N LYS A 110 2.84 6.57 -4.69
CA LYS A 110 2.79 7.54 -5.77
C LYS A 110 2.11 6.92 -6.98
N LYS A 111 1.18 7.67 -7.58
CA LYS A 111 0.46 7.26 -8.78
C LYS A 111 1.05 7.91 -10.02
N GLU A 112 1.15 7.15 -11.11
CA GLU A 112 1.54 7.62 -12.45
C GLU A 112 2.87 8.40 -12.48
N VAL A 113 3.83 8.01 -11.64
CA VAL A 113 5.13 8.66 -11.56
C VAL A 113 6.13 8.03 -12.51
N THR A 114 6.81 8.88 -13.28
CA THR A 114 7.99 8.52 -14.07
C THR A 114 9.26 8.88 -13.33
N TYR A 115 10.18 7.92 -13.25
CA TYR A 115 11.48 8.06 -12.63
C TYR A 115 12.58 8.27 -13.69
N THR A 116 13.67 8.92 -13.29
CA THR A 116 14.81 9.15 -14.19
C THR A 116 15.82 8.02 -14.05
N LYS A 117 16.21 7.41 -15.17
CA LYS A 117 17.27 6.41 -15.22
C LYS A 117 18.64 7.04 -14.92
N THR A 118 19.47 6.36 -14.13
CA THR A 118 20.87 6.75 -13.92
C THR A 118 21.75 6.44 -15.14
N ASN A 119 22.73 7.31 -15.39
CA ASN A 119 23.81 7.09 -16.36
C ASN A 119 25.12 6.64 -15.69
N ASN A 120 25.11 6.40 -14.38
CA ASN A 120 26.27 5.99 -13.60
C ASN A 120 26.60 4.51 -13.84
N ARG A 121 27.57 4.26 -14.73
CA ARG A 121 27.96 2.90 -15.12
C ARG A 121 28.57 2.09 -13.97
N GLU A 122 29.25 2.75 -13.03
CA GLU A 122 29.84 2.07 -11.87
C GLU A 122 28.73 1.55 -10.96
N PHE A 123 27.77 2.41 -10.62
CA PHE A 123 26.59 2.03 -9.85
C PHE A 123 25.80 0.91 -10.53
N THR A 124 25.46 1.04 -11.83
CA THR A 124 24.72 -0.01 -12.55
C THR A 124 25.48 -1.35 -12.54
N ASN A 125 26.81 -1.33 -12.63
CA ASN A 125 27.62 -2.55 -12.54
C ASN A 125 27.61 -3.18 -11.15
N VAL A 126 27.58 -2.38 -10.08
CA VAL A 126 27.44 -2.87 -8.71
C VAL A 126 26.07 -3.50 -8.52
N VAL A 127 24.99 -2.79 -8.90
CA VAL A 127 23.60 -3.31 -8.83
C VAL A 127 23.49 -4.63 -9.59
N ARG A 128 23.99 -4.71 -10.83
CA ARG A 128 23.96 -5.93 -11.64
C ARG A 128 24.63 -7.14 -10.98
N LYS A 129 25.69 -6.91 -10.21
CA LYS A 129 26.48 -7.98 -9.56
C LYS A 129 25.98 -8.33 -8.15
N ALA A 130 25.06 -7.53 -7.59
CA ALA A 130 24.58 -7.68 -6.23
C ALA A 130 23.71 -8.94 -6.02
N ALA A 131 23.08 -9.45 -7.08
CA ALA A 131 22.24 -10.64 -7.02
C ALA A 131 22.47 -11.55 -8.23
N LEU A 132 22.23 -12.86 -8.03
CA LEU A 132 22.18 -13.84 -9.09
C LEU A 132 20.74 -13.98 -9.57
N PHE A 133 20.53 -13.82 -10.88
CA PHE A 133 19.22 -13.88 -11.50
C PHE A 133 19.03 -15.20 -12.27
N PRO A 134 17.80 -15.72 -12.36
CA PRO A 134 16.58 -15.17 -11.75
C PRO A 134 16.52 -15.38 -10.23
N ILE A 135 15.96 -14.43 -9.48
CA ILE A 135 15.78 -14.49 -8.02
C ILE A 135 14.64 -15.45 -7.64
N THR A 136 13.61 -15.51 -8.49
CA THR A 136 12.46 -16.42 -8.40
C THR A 136 12.10 -16.97 -9.78
N PRO A 137 11.42 -18.12 -9.87
CA PRO A 137 10.90 -18.64 -11.14
C PRO A 137 9.95 -17.65 -11.85
N TYR A 138 9.78 -17.85 -13.15
CA TYR A 138 8.86 -17.06 -13.97
C TYR A 138 7.44 -17.06 -13.38
N GLY A 139 6.79 -15.90 -13.38
CA GLY A 139 5.44 -15.72 -12.83
C GLY A 139 5.39 -15.37 -11.33
N MET A 140 6.53 -15.32 -10.63
CA MET A 140 6.59 -14.94 -9.21
C MET A 140 7.15 -13.52 -9.03
N CYS A 141 6.65 -12.55 -9.80
CA CYS A 141 7.17 -11.18 -9.79
C CYS A 141 7.00 -10.49 -8.42
N PHE A 142 5.91 -10.78 -7.69
CA PHE A 142 5.67 -10.25 -6.35
C PHE A 142 6.71 -10.72 -5.33
N GLU A 143 6.81 -12.04 -5.13
CA GLU A 143 7.81 -12.64 -4.23
C GLU A 143 9.24 -12.33 -4.66
N GLY A 144 9.47 -12.28 -5.97
CA GLY A 144 10.75 -11.90 -6.57
C GLY A 144 11.16 -10.48 -6.19
N SER A 145 10.25 -9.52 -6.37
CA SER A 145 10.47 -8.11 -6.04
C SER A 145 10.60 -7.89 -4.53
N LYS A 146 9.80 -8.56 -3.70
CA LYS A 146 9.95 -8.56 -2.24
C LYS A 146 11.34 -9.01 -1.81
N ARG A 147 11.81 -10.15 -2.32
CA ARG A 147 13.13 -10.70 -1.99
C ARG A 147 14.26 -9.81 -2.51
N MET A 148 14.12 -9.30 -3.73
CA MET A 148 15.09 -8.41 -4.35
C MET A 148 15.21 -7.08 -3.59
N GLY A 149 14.08 -6.47 -3.21
CA GLY A 149 14.05 -5.25 -2.42
C GLY A 149 14.76 -5.41 -1.07
N ARG A 150 14.61 -6.57 -0.40
CA ARG A 150 15.37 -6.89 0.82
C ARG A 150 16.89 -6.96 0.56
N ILE A 151 17.32 -7.63 -0.50
CA ILE A 151 18.75 -7.73 -0.86
C ILE A 151 19.37 -6.34 -1.02
N TYR A 152 18.73 -5.44 -1.76
CA TYR A 152 19.28 -4.09 -1.98
C TYR A 152 19.18 -3.21 -0.74
N ALA A 153 18.12 -3.34 0.06
CA ALA A 153 18.01 -2.65 1.34
C ALA A 153 19.11 -3.09 2.33
N ASP A 154 19.43 -4.39 2.40
CA ASP A 154 20.52 -4.94 3.23
C ASP A 154 21.90 -4.45 2.77
N LEU A 155 22.04 -4.11 1.49
CA LEU A 155 23.23 -3.48 0.91
C LEU A 155 23.26 -1.95 1.12
N GLY A 156 22.26 -1.37 1.79
CA GLY A 156 22.19 0.04 2.13
C GLY A 156 21.59 0.92 1.02
N TYR A 157 20.95 0.35 0.01
CA TYR A 157 20.29 1.12 -1.04
C TYR A 157 18.84 1.46 -0.69
N ASN A 158 18.40 2.63 -1.12
CA ASN A 158 16.98 2.96 -1.15
C ASN A 158 16.30 2.26 -2.33
N VAL A 159 15.14 1.66 -2.06
CA VAL A 159 14.35 0.91 -3.03
C VAL A 159 12.98 1.54 -3.19
N MET A 160 12.48 1.59 -4.43
CA MET A 160 11.10 1.90 -4.75
C MET A 160 10.51 0.67 -5.46
N TYR A 161 9.42 0.13 -4.94
CA TYR A 161 8.66 -0.90 -5.61
C TYR A 161 7.75 -0.25 -6.66
N MET A 162 7.61 -0.92 -7.79
CA MET A 162 6.87 -0.46 -8.95
C MET A 162 5.85 -1.52 -9.32
N TYR A 163 4.60 -1.11 -9.54
CA TYR A 163 3.51 -2.05 -9.81
C TYR A 163 2.61 -1.55 -10.94
N ASN A 164 2.43 -2.41 -11.94
CA ASN A 164 1.48 -2.21 -13.03
C ASN A 164 0.40 -3.32 -12.99
N PRO A 165 -0.87 -3.01 -12.65
CA PRO A 165 -1.94 -3.99 -12.68
C PRO A 165 -2.33 -4.43 -14.11
N ASP A 166 -2.12 -3.54 -15.08
CA ASP A 166 -2.56 -3.73 -16.48
C ASP A 166 -1.45 -4.35 -17.34
N ASP A 167 -0.60 -5.20 -16.76
CA ASP A 167 0.37 -5.98 -17.54
C ASP A 167 -0.37 -6.75 -18.66
N PRO A 168 0.20 -6.91 -19.88
CA PRO A 168 -0.49 -7.54 -21.01
C PRO A 168 -1.04 -8.96 -20.74
N LYS A 169 -0.58 -9.62 -19.67
CA LYS A 169 -1.07 -10.93 -19.23
C LYS A 169 -2.23 -10.88 -18.23
N GLY A 170 -2.66 -9.69 -17.81
CA GLY A 170 -3.75 -9.47 -16.85
C GLY A 170 -3.45 -9.95 -15.43
N GLN A 171 -2.18 -10.21 -15.10
CA GLN A 171 -1.76 -10.77 -13.80
C GLN A 171 -1.09 -9.73 -12.88
N GLY A 172 -0.93 -8.50 -13.38
CA GLY A 172 -0.06 -7.51 -12.75
C GLY A 172 1.41 -7.85 -12.88
N HIS A 173 2.27 -6.82 -12.82
CA HIS A 173 3.72 -6.99 -12.83
C HIS A 173 4.35 -6.07 -11.78
N GLU A 174 5.19 -6.66 -10.92
CA GLU A 174 5.95 -5.94 -9.90
C GLU A 174 7.47 -6.04 -10.18
N TRP A 175 8.14 -4.90 -10.10
CA TRP A 175 9.61 -4.78 -10.16
C TRP A 175 10.08 -3.71 -9.16
N ILE A 176 11.39 -3.44 -9.11
CA ILE A 176 11.93 -2.39 -8.24
C ILE A 176 12.80 -1.39 -9.00
N LEU A 177 12.96 -0.21 -8.40
CA LEU A 177 14.00 0.75 -8.70
C LEU A 177 14.97 0.84 -7.52
N VAL A 178 16.26 0.83 -7.81
CA VAL A 178 17.34 1.05 -6.83
C VAL A 178 17.90 2.45 -7.02
N LYS A 179 17.94 3.26 -5.97
CA LYS A 179 18.38 4.66 -6.04
C LYS A 179 19.88 4.76 -6.21
N ASP A 180 20.32 5.58 -7.16
CA ASP A 180 21.71 6.01 -7.26
C ASP A 180 21.90 7.22 -6.33
N GLU A 181 22.50 7.01 -5.16
CA GLU A 181 22.73 8.10 -4.20
C GLU A 181 23.79 9.12 -4.67
N ALA A 182 24.57 8.79 -5.69
CA ALA A 182 25.57 9.71 -6.24
C ALA A 182 24.99 10.73 -7.22
N ALA A 183 23.74 10.54 -7.68
CA ALA A 183 23.09 11.42 -8.65
C ALA A 183 21.64 11.71 -8.24
N GLU A 184 21.28 13.00 -8.19
CA GLU A 184 19.98 13.45 -7.69
C GLU A 184 18.81 12.79 -8.42
N ASN A 185 17.99 12.08 -7.64
CA ASN A 185 16.75 11.45 -8.07
C ASN A 185 16.88 10.55 -9.32
N THR A 186 18.02 9.86 -9.46
CA THR A 186 18.21 8.86 -10.51
C THR A 186 18.21 7.44 -9.96
N TRP A 187 17.78 6.51 -10.81
CA TRP A 187 17.43 5.15 -10.39
C TRP A 187 17.90 4.12 -11.42
N GLN A 188 18.10 2.89 -10.97
CA GLN A 188 18.30 1.72 -11.83
C GLN A 188 17.14 0.75 -11.62
N ALA A 189 16.39 0.46 -12.69
CA ALA A 189 15.36 -0.56 -12.65
C ALA A 189 15.97 -1.96 -12.58
N VAL A 190 15.33 -2.84 -11.81
CA VAL A 190 15.72 -4.24 -11.65
C VAL A 190 14.47 -5.11 -11.64
N ASP A 191 14.45 -6.11 -12.51
CA ASP A 191 13.43 -7.14 -12.59
C ASP A 191 13.91 -8.42 -11.92
N SER A 192 13.02 -9.09 -11.19
CA SER A 192 13.37 -10.29 -10.41
C SER A 192 13.79 -11.49 -11.27
N TYR A 193 13.40 -11.53 -12.55
CA TYR A 193 13.77 -12.57 -13.49
C TYR A 193 14.91 -12.14 -14.42
N TYR A 194 14.84 -10.92 -14.96
CA TYR A 194 15.78 -10.43 -15.99
C TYR A 194 16.99 -9.65 -15.44
N GLY A 195 16.99 -9.25 -14.17
CA GLY A 195 18.06 -8.44 -13.58
C GLY A 195 17.92 -6.95 -13.93
N THR A 196 19.04 -6.25 -14.17
CA THR A 196 19.01 -4.80 -14.44
C THR A 196 18.32 -4.49 -15.76
N MET A 197 17.35 -3.57 -15.75
CA MET A 197 16.54 -3.19 -16.91
C MET A 197 16.86 -1.78 -17.41
N ASP A 198 16.99 -1.66 -18.73
CA ASP A 198 17.38 -0.43 -19.42
C ASP A 198 16.25 0.22 -20.23
N MET A 199 15.14 -0.50 -20.42
CA MET A 199 13.98 -0.05 -21.20
C MET A 199 13.20 1.02 -20.44
N THR A 200 12.70 2.03 -21.16
CA THR A 200 11.99 3.19 -20.59
C THR A 200 10.76 2.80 -19.78
N ASP A 201 10.06 1.74 -20.20
CA ASP A 201 8.80 1.32 -19.59
C ASP A 201 8.99 0.82 -18.15
N TYR A 202 10.21 0.42 -17.76
CA TYR A 202 10.53 0.06 -16.38
C TYR A 202 10.69 1.26 -15.44
N TYR A 203 10.70 2.48 -15.97
CA TYR A 203 10.83 3.70 -15.18
C TYR A 203 9.50 4.43 -15.00
N TYR A 204 8.39 3.80 -15.39
CA TYR A 204 7.03 4.28 -15.18
C TYR A 204 6.17 3.13 -14.65
N ALA A 205 5.33 3.40 -13.67
CA ALA A 205 4.28 2.49 -13.26
C ALA A 205 3.04 3.29 -12.81
N PRO A 206 1.83 2.73 -12.98
CA PRO A 206 0.62 3.28 -12.39
C PRO A 206 0.74 3.47 -10.87
N TYR A 207 1.50 2.60 -10.18
CA TYR A 207 1.75 2.70 -8.74
C TYR A 207 3.23 2.48 -8.41
N SER A 208 3.73 3.25 -7.44
CA SER A 208 5.05 3.02 -6.84
C SER A 208 5.03 3.31 -5.34
N PHE A 209 5.79 2.58 -4.55
CA PHE A 209 5.76 2.65 -3.08
C PHE A 209 7.09 2.18 -2.46
N PRO A 210 7.50 2.71 -1.30
CA PRO A 210 8.81 2.39 -0.69
C PRO A 210 8.80 1.10 0.14
N LYS A 211 7.65 0.63 0.60
CA LYS A 211 7.54 -0.61 1.39
C LYS A 211 6.72 -1.64 0.61
N HIS A 212 7.26 -2.84 0.44
CA HIS A 212 6.59 -3.91 -0.32
C HIS A 212 5.14 -4.13 0.12
N ASP A 213 4.88 -4.15 1.42
CA ASP A 213 3.55 -4.45 1.97
C ASP A 213 2.50 -3.36 1.66
N ASP A 214 2.91 -2.16 1.19
CA ASP A 214 1.99 -1.12 0.72
C ASP A 214 1.21 -1.57 -0.53
N ILE A 215 1.67 -2.62 -1.23
CA ILE A 215 0.95 -3.21 -2.37
C ILE A 215 -0.43 -3.74 -1.99
N ASN A 216 -0.63 -4.15 -0.73
CA ASN A 216 -1.92 -4.63 -0.23
C ASN A 216 -2.98 -3.52 -0.22
N LEU A 217 -2.57 -2.25 -0.20
CA LEU A 217 -3.45 -1.08 -0.33
C LEU A 217 -3.93 -0.87 -1.78
N ILE A 218 -3.22 -1.45 -2.76
CA ILE A 218 -3.49 -1.33 -4.19
C ILE A 218 -4.20 -2.59 -4.71
N MET A 219 -3.84 -3.75 -4.18
CA MET A 219 -4.37 -5.07 -4.56
C MET A 219 -5.02 -5.77 -3.36
N PRO A 220 -6.31 -5.52 -3.07
CA PRO A 220 -6.99 -6.21 -1.97
C PRO A 220 -7.15 -7.73 -2.19
N GLN A 221 -6.82 -8.28 -3.37
CA GLN A 221 -7.22 -9.64 -3.78
C GLN A 221 -6.10 -10.68 -3.97
N LEU A 222 -4.89 -10.49 -3.42
CA LEU A 222 -3.83 -11.51 -3.47
C LEU A 222 -3.74 -12.42 -2.22
N ILE A 223 -4.69 -12.30 -1.28
CA ILE A 223 -4.81 -13.24 -0.16
C ILE A 223 -5.81 -14.34 -0.54
N VAL A 224 -5.36 -15.32 -1.33
CA VAL A 224 -5.85 -16.71 -1.32
C VAL A 224 -4.70 -17.66 -1.65
#